data_AF-A0AAV1YSN0-F1
#
_entry.id   AF-A0AAV1YSN0-F1
#
_cell.length_a   1.000
_cell.length_b   1.000
_cell.length_c   1.000
_cell.angle_alpha   90.00
_cell.angle_beta   90.00
_cell.angle_gamma   90.00
#
_symmetry.space_group_name_H-M   'P 1'
#
loop_
_entity.id
_entity.type
_entity.pdbx_description
1 polymer ?
#
loop_
_entity_poly.entity_id
_entity_poly.type
_entity_poly.pdbx_seq_one_letter_code
_entity_poly.pdbx_strand_id
1 'polypeptide(L)'
;MEKNDSDVIIAHFLGVDHCGHRYGPKHPEMTRKLQQMNSVIQNVTEKLKNDTVLLVLGDHGMTESGDHGGDSTQEISTALFFYSQNKLTTIKTVARSFFFFGGHF
;
A
#
# COMPACT_ATOMS: atom_id res chain seq x y z
N MET A 1 -25.61 4.96 -5.48
CA MET A 1 -24.80 5.79 -6.40
C MET A 1 -24.68 5.03 -7.69
N GLU A 2 -25.31 5.51 -8.76
CA GLU A 2 -25.22 4.89 -10.09
C GLU A 2 -24.10 5.51 -10.93
N LYS A 3 -23.36 4.61 -11.58
CA LYS A 3 -22.61 4.72 -12.85
C LYS A 3 -21.61 5.86 -13.02
N ASN A 4 -20.48 5.70 -12.35
CA ASN A 4 -19.13 5.87 -12.89
C ASN A 4 -18.25 4.85 -12.17
N ASP A 5 -18.40 3.58 -12.52
CA ASP A 5 -17.50 2.54 -12.01
C ASP A 5 -16.11 2.86 -12.55
N SER A 6 -15.22 3.35 -11.71
CA SER A 6 -13.81 3.47 -12.08
C SER A 6 -13.26 2.06 -12.27
N ASP A 7 -12.72 1.77 -13.45
CA ASP A 7 -12.05 0.49 -13.69
C ASP A 7 -10.73 0.42 -12.92
N VAL A 8 -10.12 1.54 -12.53
CA VAL A 8 -8.94 1.56 -11.66
C VAL A 8 -9.05 2.74 -10.70
N ILE A 9 -8.70 2.52 -9.44
CA ILE A 9 -8.54 3.59 -8.46
C ILE A 9 -7.13 3.49 -7.86
N ILE A 10 -6.44 4.63 -7.81
CA ILE A 10 -5.10 4.72 -7.24
C ILE A 10 -5.16 5.64 -6.03
N ALA A 11 -4.71 5.13 -4.88
CA ALA A 11 -4.56 5.90 -3.66
C ALA A 11 -3.08 5.94 -3.26
N HIS A 12 -2.56 7.11 -2.91
CA HIS A 12 -1.15 7.32 -2.61
C HIS A 12 -1.00 8.03 -1.25
N PHE A 13 -0.14 7.50 -0.38
CA PHE A 13 0.01 7.93 1.01
C PHE A 13 1.45 8.31 1.33
N LEU A 14 1.66 9.57 1.74
CA LEU A 14 2.96 10.11 2.15
C LEU A 14 3.28 9.92 3.64
N GLY A 15 2.30 9.47 4.43
CA GLY A 15 2.39 9.53 5.89
C GLY A 15 3.56 8.73 6.48
N VAL A 16 3.90 7.61 5.86
CA VAL A 16 5.04 6.76 6.27
C VAL A 16 6.36 7.43 5.93
N ASP A 17 6.50 7.89 4.69
CA ASP A 17 7.73 8.50 4.18
C ASP A 17 8.17 9.67 5.07
N HIS A 18 7.24 10.60 5.33
CA HIS A 18 7.47 11.71 6.24
C HIS A 18 7.87 11.26 7.65
N CYS A 19 7.29 10.16 8.14
CA CYS A 19 7.64 9.61 9.45
C CYS A 19 9.06 9.02 9.44
N GLY A 20 9.45 8.35 8.36
CA GLY A 20 10.76 7.76 8.15
C GLY A 20 11.85 8.82 8.18
N HIS A 21 11.71 9.89 7.37
CA HIS A 21 12.64 11.01 7.39
C HIS A 21 12.70 11.74 8.73
N ARG A 22 11.55 11.93 9.40
CA ARG A 22 11.46 12.75 10.62
C ARG A 22 11.99 12.05 11.86
N TYR A 23 11.79 10.74 11.96
CA TYR A 23 11.99 9.96 13.19
C TYR A 23 12.84 8.69 13.00
N GLY A 24 12.96 8.18 11.77
CA GLY A 24 13.58 6.89 11.46
C GLY A 24 12.60 5.70 11.55
N PRO A 25 12.91 4.59 10.87
CA PRO A 25 12.00 3.44 10.74
C PRO A 25 11.75 2.70 12.07
N LYS A 26 12.68 2.77 13.03
CA LYS A 26 12.58 2.07 14.31
C LYS A 26 11.88 2.89 15.42
N HIS A 27 11.44 4.10 15.11
CA HIS A 27 10.81 4.98 16.11
C HIS A 27 9.35 4.58 16.38
N PRO A 28 8.82 4.73 17.62
CA PRO A 28 7.41 4.41 17.94
C PRO A 28 6.37 5.13 17.06
N GLU A 29 6.69 6.33 16.57
CA GLU A 29 5.84 7.05 15.62
C GLU A 29 5.68 6.31 14.29
N MET A 30 6.71 5.57 13.85
CA MET A 30 6.62 4.72 12.66
C MET A 30 5.60 3.60 12.89
N THR A 31 5.68 2.93 14.04
CA THR A 31 4.69 1.91 14.43
C THR A 31 3.28 2.48 14.47
N ARG A 32 3.08 3.67 15.04
CA ARG A 32 1.78 4.34 15.08
C ARG A 32 1.27 4.67 13.67
N LYS A 33 2.15 5.13 12.79
CA LYS A 33 1.81 5.44 11.40
C LYS A 33 1.44 4.19 10.59
N LEU A 34 2.19 3.11 10.79
CA LEU A 34 1.89 1.78 10.24
C LEU A 34 0.53 1.27 10.67
N GLN A 35 0.20 1.39 11.96
CA GLN A 35 -1.11 0.99 12.47
C GLN A 35 -2.24 1.79 11.80
N GLN A 36 -2.01 3.09 11.54
CA GLN A 36 -2.96 3.90 10.78
C GLN A 36 -3.15 3.35 9.35
N MET A 37 -2.08 2.94 8.66
CA MET A 37 -2.18 2.34 7.31
C MET A 37 -2.90 0.99 7.35
N ASN A 38 -2.64 0.16 8.36
CA ASN A 38 -3.38 -1.09 8.57
C ASN A 38 -4.89 -0.83 8.72
N SER A 39 -5.29 0.16 9.50
CA SER A 39 -6.71 0.52 9.63
C SER A 39 -7.32 1.00 8.31
N VAL A 40 -6.57 1.72 7.48
CA VAL A 40 -7.04 2.11 6.13
C VAL A 40 -7.24 0.88 5.26
N ILE A 41 -6.26 -0.03 5.21
CA ILE A 41 -6.34 -1.27 4.43
C ILE A 41 -7.53 -2.11 4.89
N GLN A 42 -7.71 -2.32 6.19
CA GLN A 42 -8.87 -3.02 6.76
C GLN A 42 -10.19 -2.40 6.29
N ASN A 43 -10.33 -1.08 6.46
CA ASN A 43 -11.52 -0.34 6.03
C ASN A 43 -11.83 -0.46 4.54
N VAL A 44 -10.79 -0.54 3.70
CA VAL A 44 -10.93 -0.76 2.25
C VAL A 44 -11.37 -2.20 2.01
N THR A 45 -10.70 -3.19 2.60
CA THR A 45 -11.01 -4.61 2.39
C THR A 45 -12.44 -4.99 2.75
N GLU A 46 -13.01 -4.38 3.80
CA GLU A 46 -14.40 -4.55 4.22
C GLU A 46 -15.42 -4.00 3.22
N LYS A 47 -15.02 -3.03 2.38
CA LYS A 47 -15.90 -2.34 1.42
C LYS A 47 -15.65 -2.77 -0.02
N LEU A 48 -14.64 -3.61 -0.25
CA LEU A 48 -14.35 -4.15 -1.58
C LEU A 48 -15.51 -4.99 -2.09
N LYS A 49 -15.77 -4.92 -3.39
CA LYS A 49 -16.70 -5.81 -4.07
C LYS A 49 -15.98 -7.11 -4.44
N ASN A 50 -16.76 -8.17 -4.58
CA ASN A 50 -16.31 -9.53 -4.94
C ASN A 50 -15.56 -9.65 -6.28
N ASP A 51 -15.75 -8.68 -7.17
CA ASP A 51 -15.13 -8.58 -8.50
C ASP A 51 -13.94 -7.61 -8.54
N THR A 52 -13.47 -7.15 -7.37
CA THR A 52 -12.37 -6.18 -7.26
C THR A 52 -11.14 -6.81 -6.59
N VAL A 53 -9.96 -6.48 -7.10
CA VAL A 53 -8.68 -6.84 -6.48
C VAL A 53 -8.05 -5.60 -5.85
N LEU A 54 -7.59 -5.75 -4.60
CA LEU A 54 -6.74 -4.76 -3.94
C LEU A 54 -5.28 -5.17 -4.06
N LEU A 55 -4.47 -4.24 -4.56
CA LEU A 55 -3.03 -4.32 -4.56
C LEU A 55 -2.46 -3.20 -3.71
N VAL A 56 -1.66 -3.57 -2.71
CA VAL A 56 -0.89 -2.63 -1.89
C VAL A 56 0.59 -2.86 -2.19
N LEU A 57 1.28 -1.80 -2.57
CA LEU A 57 2.69 -1.85 -2.93
C LEU A 57 3.45 -0.67 -2.32
N GLY A 58 4.68 -0.94 -1.89
CA GLY A 58 5.67 0.11 -1.63
C GLY A 58 6.38 0.49 -2.93
N ASP A 59 6.63 1.78 -3.10
CA ASP A 59 7.42 2.36 -4.19
C ASP A 59 8.92 2.40 -3.88
N HIS A 60 9.28 2.59 -2.61
CA HIS A 60 10.64 2.49 -2.10
C HIS A 60 10.66 1.96 -0.65
N GLY A 61 11.81 1.43 -0.23
CA GLY A 61 12.13 1.18 1.17
C GLY A 61 12.88 2.37 1.78
N MET A 62 13.47 2.21 2.97
CA MET A 62 14.32 3.25 3.55
C MET A 62 15.48 2.68 4.38
N THR A 63 16.55 3.46 4.51
CA THR A 63 17.66 3.16 5.42
C THR A 63 17.30 3.45 6.88
N GLU A 64 18.16 3.05 7.83
CA GLU A 64 17.98 3.36 9.25
C GLU A 64 17.98 4.87 9.56
N SER A 65 18.61 5.69 8.72
CA SER A 65 18.58 7.15 8.80
C SER A 65 17.41 7.78 8.05
N GLY A 66 16.55 6.97 7.43
CA GLY A 66 15.40 7.42 6.65
C GLY A 66 15.77 7.95 5.27
N ASP A 67 16.88 7.50 4.68
CA ASP A 67 17.23 7.80 3.28
C ASP A 67 16.59 6.78 2.32
N HIS A 68 16.38 7.16 1.06
CA HIS A 68 15.72 6.34 0.04
C HIS A 68 16.04 6.71 -1.40
N GLY A 69 17.30 7.07 -1.67
CA GLY A 69 17.82 7.32 -3.01
C GLY A 69 17.94 6.07 -3.90
N GLY A 70 17.85 4.87 -3.32
CA GLY A 70 17.82 3.59 -4.05
C GLY A 70 19.16 2.88 -4.19
N ASP A 71 20.17 3.32 -3.43
CA ASP A 71 21.55 2.83 -3.56
C ASP A 71 21.78 1.51 -2.78
N SER A 72 20.95 1.23 -1.78
CA SER A 72 21.07 0.05 -0.95
C SER A 72 19.88 -0.90 -1.09
N THR A 73 20.10 -2.17 -0.72
CA THR A 73 19.04 -3.18 -0.65
C THR A 73 17.86 -2.73 0.21
N GLN A 74 18.12 -1.98 1.29
CA GLN A 74 17.06 -1.46 2.16
C GLN A 74 16.15 -0.49 1.41
N GLU A 75 16.71 0.37 0.56
CA GLU A 75 15.97 1.40 -0.17
C GLU A 75 15.18 0.84 -1.36
N ILE A 76 15.57 -0.31 -1.90
CA ILE A 76 14.86 -0.97 -3.02
C ILE A 76 13.95 -2.12 -2.58
N SER A 77 13.98 -2.50 -1.30
CA SER A 77 13.15 -3.59 -0.78
C SER A 77 11.79 -3.07 -0.34
N THR A 78 10.73 -3.45 -1.06
CA THR A 78 9.38 -2.96 -0.79
C THR A 78 8.36 -4.07 -0.54
N ALA A 79 7.25 -3.68 0.09
CA ALA A 79 6.10 -4.55 0.31
C ALA A 79 5.30 -4.80 -0.96
N LEU A 80 4.76 -6.01 -1.09
CA LEU A 80 3.70 -6.32 -2.04
C LEU A 80 2.64 -7.19 -1.38
N PHE A 81 1.40 -6.69 -1.37
CA PHE A 81 0.25 -7.38 -0.78
C PHE A 81 -0.92 -7.40 -1.76
N PHE A 82 -1.40 -8.61 -2.05
CA PHE A 82 -2.57 -8.85 -2.90
C PHE A 82 -3.73 -9.37 -2.07
N TYR A 83 -4.91 -8.82 -2.30
CA TYR A 83 -6.13 -9.25 -1.65
C TYR A 83 -7.31 -9.30 -2.63
N SER A 84 -8.08 -10.37 -2.50
CA SER A 84 -9.35 -10.57 -3.20
C SER A 84 -10.28 -11.36 -2.27
N GLN A 85 -11.56 -10.97 -2.21
CA GLN A 85 -12.56 -11.71 -1.44
C GLN A 85 -12.84 -13.10 -2.06
N ASN A 86 -12.74 -13.20 -3.38
CA ASN A 86 -12.89 -14.44 -4.11
C ASN A 86 -11.54 -15.09 -4.42
N LYS A 87 -11.54 -16.42 -4.49
CA LYS A 87 -10.39 -17.18 -4.99
C LYS A 87 -10.06 -16.75 -6.42
N LEU A 88 -8.81 -16.36 -6.64
CA LEU A 88 -8.28 -16.07 -7.96
C LEU A 88 -8.08 -17.41 -8.71
N THR A 89 -9.06 -17.81 -9.53
CA THR A 89 -9.03 -19.10 -10.25
C THR A 89 -8.55 -18.98 -11.68
N THR A 90 -8.82 -17.84 -12.34
CA THR A 90 -8.30 -17.48 -13.66
C THR A 90 -8.39 -15.97 -13.77
N ILE A 91 -7.29 -15.28 -14.14
CA ILE A 91 -7.35 -13.86 -14.49
C ILE A 91 -8.05 -13.78 -15.86
N LYS A 92 -9.38 -13.81 -15.89
CA LYS A 92 -10.11 -13.21 -17.02
C LYS A 92 -9.89 -11.71 -16.86
N THR A 93 -9.25 -11.08 -17.84
CA THR A 93 -9.00 -9.63 -17.84
C THR A 93 -10.32 -8.87 -17.71
N VAL A 94 -10.70 -8.57 -16.49
CA VAL A 94 -11.55 -7.45 -16.13
C VAL A 94 -10.79 -6.80 -14.98
N ALA A 95 -9.76 -6.04 -15.33
CA ALA A 95 -8.89 -5.41 -14.35
C ALA A 95 -9.67 -4.27 -13.69
N ARG A 96 -10.32 -4.60 -12.57
CA ARG A 96 -10.70 -3.63 -11.55
C ARG A 96 -9.69 -3.65 -10.43
N SER A 97 -8.62 -2.87 -10.61
CA SER A 97 -7.46 -2.86 -9.71
C SER A 97 -7.47 -1.59 -8.87
N PHE A 98 -7.47 -1.76 -7.56
CA PHE A 98 -7.11 -0.67 -6.65
C PHE A 98 -5.62 -0.77 -6.34
N PHE A 99 -4.86 0.26 -6.69
CA PHE A 99 -3.44 0.38 -6.33
C PHE A 99 -3.32 1.29 -5.13
N PHE A 100 -2.74 0.80 -4.04
CA PHE A 100 -2.34 1.59 -2.91
C PHE A 100 -0.83 1.74 -2.94
N PHE A 101 -0.36 2.95 -3.24
CA PHE A 101 1.03 3.34 -2.98
C PHE A 101 1.11 3.77 -1.53
N GLY A 102 1.56 2.85 -0.69
CA GLY A 102 1.92 3.15 0.68
C GLY A 102 3.37 2.78 0.84
N GLY A 103 4.23 3.77 1.05
CA GLY A 103 5.62 3.49 1.40
C GLY A 103 5.68 2.53 2.60
N HIS A 104 6.45 1.45 2.47
CA HIS A 104 7.03 0.54 3.46
C HIS A 104 7.86 -0.53 2.70
N PHE A 105 9.04 -0.96 3.15
CA PHE A 105 9.47 -1.26 4.52
C PHE A 105 10.79 -0.60 4.94
#